data_AF-A0A9W7LUA2-F1
#
_entry.id   AF-A0A9W7LUA2-F1
#
_cell.length_a   1.000
_cell.length_b   1.000
_cell.length_c   1.000
_cell.angle_alpha   90.00
_cell.angle_beta   90.00
_cell.angle_gamma   90.00
#
_symmetry.space_group_name_H-M   'P 1'
#
loop_
_entity.id
_entity.type
_entity.pdbx_description
1 polymer ?
#
loop_
_entity_poly.entity_id
_entity_poly.type
_entity_poly.pdbx_seq_one_letter_code
_entity_poly.pdbx_strand_id
1 'polypeptide(L)'
;MYLTGDDKLWWRSKFDGGVCSIKTWEEMKKELKNMFFPENMDYNARKKLRDLSHTRTVRNYVREFSALMLDIKDMVEHDKIFYFLERLKLWARTEV
;
A
#
# COMPACT_ATOMS: atom_id res chain seq x y z
N MET A 1 13.61 21.74 -5.74
CA MET A 1 12.41 21.41 -4.93
C MET A 1 12.21 19.92 -5.05
N TYR A 2 12.16 19.18 -3.92
CA TYR A 2 12.19 17.70 -3.89
C TYR A 2 10.82 17.02 -4.10
N LEU A 3 9.73 17.80 -4.15
CA LEU A 3 8.37 17.30 -4.37
C LEU A 3 7.98 17.42 -5.86
N THR A 4 7.39 16.36 -6.42
CA THR A 4 6.99 16.23 -7.84
C THR A 4 5.62 15.56 -8.03
N GLY A 5 4.70 16.21 -8.74
CA GLY A 5 3.36 15.68 -8.97
C GLY A 5 2.38 16.09 -7.87
N ASP A 6 1.58 15.13 -7.38
CA ASP A 6 0.48 15.35 -6.44
C ASP A 6 0.96 15.84 -5.06
N ASP A 7 2.18 15.47 -4.68
CA ASP A 7 2.87 15.94 -3.47
C ASP A 7 3.15 17.46 -3.47
N LYS A 8 3.45 18.04 -4.63
CA LYS A 8 3.65 19.48 -4.82
C LYS A 8 2.33 20.23 -4.74
N LEU A 9 1.25 19.65 -5.27
CA LEU A 9 -0.10 20.23 -5.17
C LEU A 9 -0.58 20.23 -3.73
N TRP A 10 -0.39 19.13 -3.01
CA TRP A 10 -0.67 19.06 -1.58
C TRP A 10 0.14 20.07 -0.78
N TRP A 11 1.45 20.18 -1.03
CA TRP A 11 2.27 21.11 -0.28
C TRP A 11 1.77 22.56 -0.41
N ARG A 12 1.26 22.93 -1.59
CA ARG A 12 0.66 24.25 -1.82
C ARG A 12 -0.64 24.47 -1.03
N SER A 13 -1.45 23.44 -0.83
CA SER A 13 -2.71 23.57 -0.08
C SER A 13 -2.49 23.82 1.42
N LYS A 14 -1.27 23.63 1.93
CA LYS A 14 -0.89 23.95 3.31
C LYS A 14 -0.58 25.43 3.55
N PHE A 15 -0.58 26.24 2.49
CA PHE A 15 -0.40 27.67 2.58
C PHE A 15 -1.74 28.39 2.39
N ASP A 16 -2.13 29.19 3.38
CA ASP A 16 -3.23 30.14 3.26
C ASP A 16 -2.68 31.56 3.41
N GLY A 17 -2.98 32.44 2.46
CA GLY A 17 -2.45 33.81 2.43
C GLY A 17 -0.91 33.90 2.47
N GLY A 18 -0.18 32.84 2.09
CA GLY A 18 1.29 32.77 2.16
C GLY A 18 1.86 32.27 3.49
N VAL A 19 1.02 31.92 4.47
CA VAL A 19 1.43 31.35 5.75
C VAL A 19 1.21 29.84 5.74
N CYS A 20 2.26 29.08 6.07
CA CYS A 20 2.17 27.62 6.20
C CYS A 20 1.49 27.24 7.52
N SER A 21 0.51 26.33 7.47
CA SER A 21 -0.14 25.78 8.65
C SER A 21 0.77 24.83 9.45
N ILE A 22 1.81 24.28 8.82
CA ILE A 22 2.78 23.35 9.41
C ILE A 22 3.96 24.15 9.95
N LYS A 23 4.13 24.17 11.28
CA LYS A 23 5.13 24.98 11.97
C LYS A 23 6.34 24.19 12.43
N THR A 24 6.20 22.87 12.58
CA THR A 24 7.27 21.98 13.06
C THR A 24 7.56 20.85 12.08
N TRP A 25 8.76 20.28 12.18
CA TRP A 25 9.15 19.10 11.40
C TRP A 25 8.28 17.86 11.74
N GLU A 26 7.85 17.73 13.00
CA GLU A 26 6.99 16.62 13.41
C GLU A 26 5.57 16.73 12.86
N GLU A 27 5.00 17.94 12.82
CA GLU A 27 3.73 18.20 12.12
C GLU A 27 3.84 17.88 10.64
N MET A 28 4.97 18.23 9.99
CA MET A 28 5.22 17.90 8.59
C MET A 28 5.23 16.39 8.35
N LYS A 29 5.95 15.62 9.19
CA LYS A 29 5.96 14.15 9.10
C LYS A 29 4.57 13.56 9.31
N LYS A 30 3.81 14.09 10.27
CA LYS A 30 2.44 13.61 10.57
C LYS A 30 1.50 13.88 9.40
N GLU A 31 1.53 15.08 8.85
CA GLU A 31 0.71 15.48 7.71
C GLU A 31 1.06 14.70 6.43
N LEU A 32 2.36 14.47 6.17
CA LEU A 32 2.82 13.60 5.08
C LEU A 32 2.31 12.16 5.26
N LYS A 33 2.42 11.62 6.47
CA LYS A 33 1.86 10.29 6.78
C LYS A 33 0.36 10.28 6.54
N ASN A 34 -0.40 11.22 7.09
CA ASN A 34 -1.86 11.25 6.92
C ASN A 34 -2.29 11.30 5.45
N MET A 35 -1.57 12.04 4.60
CA MET A 35 -1.95 12.17 3.20
C MET A 35 -1.49 10.98 2.33
N PHE A 36 -0.27 10.49 2.53
CA PHE A 36 0.34 9.48 1.64
C PHE A 36 0.42 8.07 2.24
N PHE A 37 0.27 7.95 3.56
CA PHE A 37 0.25 6.70 4.31
C PHE A 37 -1.08 6.63 5.08
N PRO A 38 -2.18 6.20 4.44
CA PRO A 38 -3.44 6.10 5.14
C PRO A 38 -3.26 5.27 6.41
N GLU A 39 -3.79 5.75 7.54
CA GLU A 39 -3.69 5.09 8.84
C GLU A 39 -4.12 3.61 8.80
N ASN A 40 -4.95 3.28 7.80
CA ASN A 40 -5.44 1.95 7.46
C ASN A 40 -4.62 1.20 6.39
N MET A 41 -3.33 1.48 6.21
CA MET A 41 -2.48 0.79 5.21
C MET A 41 -2.58 -0.73 5.33
N ASP A 42 -2.43 -1.25 6.55
CA ASP A 42 -2.55 -2.68 6.84
C ASP A 42 -3.96 -3.21 6.52
N TYR A 43 -5.01 -2.53 7.00
CA TYR A 43 -6.40 -2.88 6.71
C TYR A 43 -6.69 -2.89 5.20
N ASN A 44 -6.20 -1.89 4.46
CA ASN A 44 -6.38 -1.77 3.02
C ASN A 44 -5.62 -2.88 2.28
N ALA A 45 -4.40 -3.21 2.72
CA ALA A 45 -3.63 -4.31 2.16
C ALA A 45 -4.34 -5.66 2.40
N ARG A 46 -4.86 -5.91 3.61
CA ARG A 46 -5.65 -7.10 3.94
C ARG A 46 -6.95 -7.18 3.14
N LYS A 47 -7.64 -6.06 2.95
CA LYS A 47 -8.83 -5.97 2.09
C LYS A 47 -8.48 -6.32 0.64
N LYS A 48 -7.40 -5.76 0.10
CA LYS A 48 -6.91 -6.08 -1.25
C LYS A 48 -6.46 -7.55 -1.36
N LEU A 49 -5.86 -8.12 -0.33
CA LEU A 49 -5.47 -9.53 -0.29
C LEU A 49 -6.69 -10.45 -0.38
N ARG A 50 -7.76 -10.14 0.36
CA ARG A 50 -9.02 -10.88 0.30
C ARG A 50 -9.63 -10.81 -1.11
N ASP A 51 -9.53 -9.66 -1.75
CA ASP A 51 -10.10 -9.43 -3.08
C ASP A 51 -9.13 -9.83 -4.21
N LEU A 52 -7.91 -10.28 -3.88
CA LEU A 52 -6.89 -10.67 -4.84
C LEU A 52 -7.33 -11.94 -5.59
N SER A 53 -7.25 -11.90 -6.91
CA SER A 53 -7.57 -13.04 -7.77
C SER A 53 -6.52 -13.16 -8.87
N HIS A 54 -6.04 -14.37 -9.13
CA HIS A 54 -5.14 -14.64 -10.24
C HIS A 54 -5.88 -14.48 -11.59
N THR A 55 -5.94 -13.26 -12.12
CA THR A 55 -6.71 -12.94 -13.34
C THR A 55 -5.91 -13.15 -14.63
N ARG A 56 -4.65 -12.69 -14.68
CA ARG A 56 -3.82 -12.65 -15.91
C ARG A 56 -2.72 -13.71 -15.97
N THR A 57 -1.61 -13.48 -15.28
CA THR A 57 -0.42 -14.35 -15.30
C THR A 57 0.09 -14.57 -13.88
N VAL A 58 0.74 -15.71 -13.65
CA VAL A 58 1.33 -16.03 -12.35
C VAL A 58 2.33 -14.94 -11.93
N ARG A 59 3.13 -14.42 -12.86
CA ARG A 59 4.08 -13.32 -12.60
C ARG A 59 3.40 -12.05 -12.08
N ASN A 60 2.28 -11.64 -12.68
CA ASN A 60 1.54 -10.46 -12.22
C ASN A 60 0.92 -10.70 -10.85
N TYR A 61 0.37 -11.90 -10.64
CA TYR A 61 -0.19 -12.31 -9.36
C TYR A 61 0.85 -12.33 -8.24
N VAL A 62 2.03 -12.95 -8.47
CA VAL A 62 3.14 -12.95 -7.52
C VAL A 62 3.57 -11.52 -7.21
N ARG A 63 3.68 -10.65 -8.21
CA ARG A 63 4.05 -9.24 -7.99
C ARG A 63 3.04 -8.51 -7.10
N GLU A 64 1.74 -8.67 -7.36
CA GLU A 64 0.69 -8.04 -6.55
C GLU A 64 0.64 -8.62 -5.13
N PHE A 65 0.74 -9.94 -4.99
CA PHE A 65 0.80 -10.60 -3.70
C PHE A 65 2.02 -10.13 -2.88
N SER A 66 3.22 -10.12 -3.47
CA SER A 66 4.45 -9.66 -2.83
C SER A 66 4.37 -8.20 -2.39
N ALA A 67 3.74 -7.33 -3.19
CA ALA A 67 3.51 -5.94 -2.79
C ALA A 67 2.63 -5.85 -1.53
N LEU A 68 1.56 -6.65 -1.45
CA LEU A 68 0.70 -6.69 -0.26
C LEU A 68 1.42 -7.22 0.98
N MET A 69 2.33 -8.18 0.83
CA MET A 69 3.12 -8.70 1.95
C MET A 69 4.09 -7.66 2.54
N LEU A 70 4.49 -6.64 1.77
CA LEU A 70 5.33 -5.54 2.29
C LEU A 70 4.53 -4.59 3.18
N ASP A 71 3.23 -4.44 2.89
CA ASP A 71 2.32 -3.59 3.66
C ASP A 71 1.78 -4.30 4.93
N ILE A 72 1.65 -5.63 4.92
CA ILE A 72 1.18 -6.46 6.04
C ILE A 72 2.36 -7.05 6.82
N LYS A 73 2.85 -6.32 7.83
CA LYS A 73 4.12 -6.62 8.51
C LYS A 73 4.08 -7.79 9.50
N ASP A 74 2.91 -8.13 10.01
CA ASP A 74 2.71 -9.11 11.08
C ASP A 74 2.26 -10.50 10.57
N MET A 75 2.23 -10.73 9.25
CA MET A 75 1.76 -12.00 8.71
C MET A 75 2.81 -13.12 8.88
N VAL A 76 2.38 -14.22 9.48
CA VAL A 76 3.20 -15.43 9.67
C VAL A 76 3.39 -16.15 8.34
N GLU A 77 4.57 -16.77 8.13
CA GLU A 77 4.93 -17.40 6.86
C GLU A 77 3.93 -18.48 6.41
N HIS A 78 3.41 -19.27 7.34
CA HIS A 78 2.38 -20.27 7.05
C HIS A 78 1.09 -19.64 6.51
N ASP A 79 0.67 -18.51 7.07
CA ASP A 79 -0.51 -17.78 6.60
C ASP A 79 -0.29 -17.18 5.22
N LYS A 80 0.93 -16.69 4.92
CA LYS A 80 1.28 -16.21 3.57
C LYS A 80 1.10 -17.31 2.53
N ILE A 81 1.62 -18.51 2.80
CA ILE A 81 1.49 -19.66 1.90
C ILE A 81 0.01 -20.03 1.73
N PHE A 82 -0.76 -20.06 2.83
CA PHE A 82 -2.19 -20.35 2.79
C PHE A 82 -2.95 -19.37 1.88
N TYR A 83 -2.81 -18.06 2.11
CA TYR A 83 -3.49 -17.05 1.28
C TYR A 83 -3.00 -17.05 -0.17
N PHE A 84 -1.70 -17.28 -0.39
CA PHE A 84 -1.14 -17.37 -1.73
C PHE A 84 -1.79 -18.49 -2.54
N LEU A 85 -1.92 -19.68 -1.95
CA LEU A 85 -2.54 -20.83 -2.61
C LEU A 85 -4.05 -20.61 -2.77
N GLU A 86 -4.74 -20.13 -1.73
CA GLU A 86 -6.19 -19.92 -1.75
C GLU A 86 -6.66 -18.96 -2.86
N ARG A 87 -5.82 -17.99 -3.25
CA ARG A 87 -6.15 -17.00 -4.30
C ARG A 87 -5.56 -17.33 -5.67
N LEU A 88 -4.75 -18.37 -5.76
CA LEU A 88 -4.26 -18.91 -7.03
C LEU A 88 -5.36 -19.72 -7.74
N LYS A 89 -5.50 -19.58 -9.06
CA LYS A 89 -6.44 -20.39 -9.88
C LYS A 89 -6.09 -21.89 -9.79
N LEU A 90 -7.11 -22.74 -9.78
CA LEU A 90 -6.99 -24.21 -9.67
C LEU A 90 -5.99 -24.82 -10.65
N TRP A 91 -6.01 -24.43 -11.92
CA TRP A 91 -5.09 -24.98 -12.94
C TRP A 91 -3.61 -24.63 -12.67
N ALA A 92 -3.34 -23.50 -12.02
CA ALA A 92 -1.97 -23.11 -11.65
C ALA A 92 -1.54 -23.74 -10.32
N ARG A 93 -2.48 -24.22 -9.48
CA ARG A 93 -2.15 -24.96 -8.26
C ARG A 93 -1.65 -26.37 -8.55
N THR A 94 -2.06 -26.95 -9.67
CA THR A 94 -1.62 -28.30 -10.07
C THR A 94 -0.21 -28.34 -10.65
N GLU A 95 0.38 -27.17 -10.95
CA GLU A 95 1.75 -27.04 -11.49
C GLU A 95 2.79 -26.60 -10.43
N VAL A 96 2.35 -26.30 -9.21
CA VAL A 96 3.19 -25.89 -8.06
C VAL A 96 3.36 -27.05 -7.11
#